data_AF-A0A520QYJ8-F1
#
_entry.id   AF-A0A520QYJ8-F1
#
_cell.length_a   1.000
_cell.length_b   1.000
_cell.length_c   1.000
_cell.angle_alpha   90.00
_cell.angle_beta   90.00
_cell.angle_gamma   90.00
#
_symmetry.space_group_name_H-M   'P 1'
#
loop_
_entity.id
_entity.type
_entity.pdbx_description
1 polymer ?
#
loop_
_entity_poly.entity_id
_entity_poly.type
_entity_poly.pdbx_seq_one_letter_code
_entity_poly.pdbx_strand_id
1 'polypeptide(L)'
;MRDLPRALVAFVLLAACDGGSMDVRDGEVPSVTDGGPDRVCVDGGCYTRRCRDLSYFDGEAEPGLVIGARRDGVVIPYEDGGDAVYEFGFQGGAMILPTLQVPAAATATETCVQVVLRHREDPAHPGAAGDAPGFVFRLTDPMRRDGDVAWIGPLQDQIGWDAPDGRRLVLEAEVRGVDFAYRGEVAIRLVDADGWDECDTIPTQFRFGCEYVTMGGALTVDAVGDTTGLGCDDLVSVTTTLTPEEPIPDGCLTLTRTQEFSRGCVDEHGLTEGARLEGQWWELPMSGSCDGFLETSLRQEFCSCP
;
A
#
# COMPACT_ATOMS: atom_id res chain seq x y z
N MET A 1 -4.07 30.86 52.59
CA MET A 1 -4.55 29.50 52.91
C MET A 1 -4.60 28.76 51.59
N ARG A 2 -3.53 28.02 51.22
CA ARG A 2 -3.37 26.55 51.43
C ARG A 2 -4.40 25.79 50.57
N ASP A 3 -4.10 24.90 49.62
CA ASP A 3 -2.91 24.15 49.23
C ASP A 3 -3.01 23.68 47.75
N LEU A 4 -1.87 23.52 47.06
CA LEU A 4 -1.64 22.68 45.85
C LEU A 4 -1.15 21.27 46.33
N PRO A 5 -0.92 20.22 45.51
CA PRO A 5 -1.42 19.83 44.17
C PRO A 5 -1.71 18.29 44.02
N ARG A 6 -2.32 17.88 42.88
CA ARG A 6 -2.15 16.54 42.24
C ARG A 6 -2.16 16.78 40.73
N ALA A 7 -1.03 16.98 40.04
CA ALA A 7 -0.11 15.96 39.53
C ALA A 7 -0.82 14.82 38.75
N LEU A 8 -0.98 15.00 37.44
CA LEU A 8 -0.97 13.89 36.50
C LEU A 8 0.11 14.18 35.44
N VAL A 9 1.27 13.59 35.67
CA VAL A 9 2.41 13.53 34.76
C VAL A 9 2.15 12.32 33.86
N ALA A 10 1.91 12.53 32.56
CA ALA A 10 1.99 11.44 31.59
C ALA A 10 3.46 11.25 31.21
N PHE A 11 4.07 10.22 31.79
CA PHE A 11 5.39 9.71 31.45
C PHE A 11 5.37 9.15 30.02
N VAL A 12 6.21 9.70 29.14
CA VAL A 12 6.67 9.00 27.93
C VAL A 12 7.82 8.09 28.38
N LEU A 13 7.50 6.80 28.57
CA LEU A 13 8.49 5.76 28.83
C LEU A 13 9.15 5.37 27.51
N LEU A 14 10.40 5.82 27.34
CA LEU A 14 11.41 5.15 26.53
C LEU A 14 11.65 3.76 27.14
N ALA A 15 11.06 2.72 26.55
CA ALA A 15 11.43 1.35 26.82
C ALA A 15 12.38 0.87 25.70
N ALA A 16 13.67 1.01 25.96
CA ALA A 16 14.65 0.09 25.42
C ALA A 16 14.32 -1.32 25.96
N CYS A 17 14.21 -2.31 25.08
CA CYS A 17 14.19 -3.72 25.46
C CYS A 17 15.28 -4.43 24.68
N ASP A 18 16.41 -4.57 25.36
CA ASP A 18 17.49 -5.50 25.06
C ASP A 18 17.19 -6.81 25.82
N GLY A 19 17.45 -7.96 25.18
CA GLY A 19 17.62 -9.26 25.84
C GLY A 19 16.38 -10.03 26.33
N GLY A 20 15.91 -10.99 25.52
CA GLY A 20 15.06 -12.09 25.99
C GLY A 20 15.36 -13.37 25.21
N SER A 21 16.23 -14.23 25.78
CA SER A 21 16.53 -15.56 25.26
C SER A 21 15.29 -16.46 25.29
N MET A 22 14.93 -17.04 24.15
CA MET A 22 14.06 -18.22 24.13
C MET A 22 14.92 -19.48 24.30
N ASP A 23 14.81 -20.12 25.47
CA ASP A 23 15.16 -21.52 25.66
C ASP A 23 14.28 -22.38 24.74
N VAL A 24 14.88 -23.00 23.73
CA VAL A 24 14.22 -24.04 22.91
C VAL A 24 14.73 -25.38 23.40
N ARG A 25 13.85 -26.15 24.04
CA ARG A 25 14.06 -27.55 24.42
C ARG A 25 14.15 -28.44 23.19
N ASP A 26 15.08 -29.39 23.23
CA ASP A 26 15.38 -30.40 22.23
C ASP A 26 14.14 -31.18 21.73
N GLY A 27 14.03 -31.31 20.40
CA GLY A 27 13.03 -32.15 19.74
C GLY A 27 12.94 -31.90 18.24
N GLU A 28 13.90 -32.44 17.49
CA GLU A 28 13.91 -32.71 16.02
C GLU A 28 13.01 -31.84 15.13
N VAL A 29 13.57 -30.74 14.63
CA VAL A 29 13.17 -30.15 13.35
C VAL A 29 14.27 -30.54 12.34
N PRO A 30 13.94 -31.07 11.14
CA PRO A 30 14.96 -31.45 10.17
C PRO A 30 15.79 -30.23 9.82
N SER A 31 17.09 -30.28 10.11
CA SER A 31 18.04 -29.27 9.68
C SER A 31 18.12 -29.31 8.15
N VAL A 32 17.42 -28.39 7.49
CA VAL A 32 17.78 -28.00 6.12
C VAL A 32 19.11 -27.26 6.25
N THR A 33 20.19 -28.01 6.09
CA THR A 33 21.53 -27.47 5.91
C THR A 33 21.64 -26.88 4.52
N ASP A 34 21.03 -25.71 4.30
CA ASP A 34 21.48 -24.82 3.24
C ASP A 34 22.55 -23.91 3.86
N GLY A 35 23.80 -24.38 3.73
CA GLY A 35 24.99 -23.60 4.05
C GLY A 35 25.14 -22.43 3.08
N GLY A 36 24.31 -21.39 3.25
CA GLY A 36 24.51 -20.09 2.62
C GLY A 36 25.70 -19.36 3.26
N PRO A 37 26.42 -18.50 2.51
CA PRO A 37 27.71 -17.91 2.91
C PRO A 37 27.66 -16.89 4.07
N ASP A 38 26.50 -16.63 4.68
CA ASP A 38 26.28 -15.48 5.58
C ASP A 38 26.13 -15.79 7.07
N ARG A 39 26.30 -17.06 7.49
CA ARG A 39 26.37 -17.41 8.91
C ARG A 39 27.81 -17.66 9.33
N VAL A 40 28.40 -16.68 10.03
CA VAL A 40 29.64 -16.93 10.78
C VAL A 40 29.22 -17.51 12.13
N CYS A 41 29.50 -18.80 12.33
CA CYS A 41 29.21 -19.50 13.57
C CYS A 41 30.48 -19.59 14.42
N VAL A 42 30.50 -18.97 15.60
CA VAL A 42 31.61 -19.01 16.57
C VAL A 42 31.01 -19.14 17.97
N ASP A 43 31.61 -19.96 18.83
CA ASP A 43 31.26 -20.11 20.25
C ASP A 43 29.77 -20.30 20.57
N GLY A 44 29.09 -21.16 19.80
CA GLY A 44 27.71 -21.55 20.07
C GLY A 44 26.63 -20.59 19.55
N GLY A 45 27.00 -19.57 18.76
CA GLY A 45 26.06 -18.69 18.07
C GLY A 45 26.45 -18.46 16.60
N CYS A 46 25.45 -18.23 15.75
CA CYS A 46 25.65 -17.85 14.34
C CYS A 46 25.14 -16.43 14.12
N TYR A 47 25.96 -15.57 13.50
CA TYR A 47 25.64 -14.15 13.29
C TYR A 47 25.73 -13.76 11.81
N THR A 48 24.90 -12.80 11.40
CA THR A 48 24.91 -12.20 10.05
C THR A 48 26.15 -11.34 9.88
N ARG A 49 26.91 -11.55 8.80
CA ARG A 49 28.12 -10.78 8.49
C ARG A 49 27.75 -9.30 8.24
N ARG A 50 28.06 -8.41 9.18
CA ARG A 50 27.94 -6.96 8.93
C ARG A 50 28.95 -6.56 7.86
N CYS A 51 28.48 -5.90 6.80
CA CYS A 51 29.36 -5.28 5.83
C CYS A 51 30.25 -4.24 6.50
N ARG A 52 31.54 -4.26 6.15
CA ARG A 52 32.49 -3.26 6.62
C ARG A 52 32.30 -2.01 5.77
N ASP A 53 32.58 -0.83 6.34
CA ASP A 53 32.66 0.39 5.55
C ASP A 53 33.88 0.31 4.64
N LEU A 54 33.63 0.19 3.33
CA LEU A 54 34.64 0.11 2.28
C LEU A 54 34.59 1.38 1.43
N SER A 55 35.69 1.68 0.75
CA SER A 55 35.69 2.62 -0.36
C SER A 55 35.11 1.92 -1.59
N TYR A 56 33.86 2.25 -1.93
CA TYR A 56 33.18 1.72 -3.11
C TYR A 56 33.68 2.42 -4.39
N PHE A 57 33.59 1.70 -5.52
CA PHE A 57 34.01 2.15 -6.83
C PHE A 57 33.37 3.50 -7.19
N ASP A 58 34.21 4.48 -7.51
CA ASP A 58 33.82 5.87 -7.78
C ASP A 58 33.66 6.17 -9.28
N GLY A 59 33.97 5.21 -10.15
CA GLY A 59 33.79 5.33 -11.59
C GLY A 59 32.34 5.30 -12.05
N GLU A 60 32.15 5.44 -13.36
CA GLU A 60 30.83 5.37 -14.00
C GLU A 60 30.26 3.95 -13.89
N ALA A 61 28.98 3.84 -13.55
CA ALA A 61 28.29 2.55 -13.47
C ALA A 61 27.98 2.01 -14.87
N GLU A 62 28.36 0.77 -15.12
CA GLU A 62 28.09 0.05 -16.37
C GLU A 62 26.59 -0.29 -16.47
N PRO A 63 25.99 -0.25 -17.67
CA PRO A 63 24.64 -0.77 -17.86
C PRO A 63 24.61 -2.30 -17.66
N GLY A 64 23.43 -2.85 -17.39
CA GLY A 64 23.21 -4.31 -17.32
C GLY A 64 22.80 -4.83 -15.95
N LEU A 65 22.47 -3.95 -15.00
CA LEU A 65 21.79 -4.35 -13.77
C LEU A 65 20.39 -4.84 -14.10
N VAL A 66 20.03 -6.03 -13.62
CA VAL A 66 18.66 -6.55 -13.71
C VAL A 66 17.90 -6.16 -12.45
N ILE A 67 16.69 -5.62 -12.62
CA ILE A 67 15.77 -5.26 -11.55
C ILE A 67 14.53 -6.14 -11.69
N GLY A 68 14.09 -6.79 -10.61
CA GLY A 68 12.93 -7.68 -10.65
C GLY A 68 12.40 -8.04 -9.27
N ALA A 69 11.55 -9.06 -9.20
CA ALA A 69 11.04 -9.61 -7.95
C ALA A 69 11.54 -11.04 -7.76
N ARG A 70 11.77 -11.46 -6.51
CA ARG A 70 12.12 -12.86 -6.22
C ARG A 70 10.84 -13.68 -5.99
N ARG A 71 10.60 -14.68 -6.82
CA ARG A 71 9.48 -15.64 -6.70
C ARG A 71 10.03 -17.06 -6.77
N ASP A 72 9.63 -17.91 -5.84
CA ASP A 72 10.05 -19.33 -5.76
C ASP A 72 11.58 -19.53 -5.83
N GLY A 73 12.34 -18.62 -5.22
CA GLY A 73 13.80 -18.69 -5.18
C GLY A 73 14.51 -18.20 -6.45
N VAL A 74 13.78 -17.74 -7.46
CA VAL A 74 14.33 -17.19 -8.71
C VAL A 74 14.00 -15.70 -8.81
N VAL A 75 14.89 -14.91 -9.41
CA VAL A 75 14.58 -13.52 -9.73
C VAL A 75 13.89 -13.48 -11.09
N ILE A 76 12.69 -12.93 -11.11
CA ILE A 76 11.92 -12.65 -12.32
C ILE A 76 12.12 -11.17 -12.62
N PRO A 77 12.82 -10.81 -13.72
CA PRO A 77 13.01 -9.42 -14.12
C PRO A 77 11.67 -8.71 -14.31
N TYR A 78 11.61 -7.44 -13.95
CA TYR A 78 10.51 -6.59 -14.39
C TYR A 78 10.63 -6.33 -15.89
N GLU A 79 9.50 -6.36 -16.57
CA GLU A 79 9.39 -5.93 -17.97
C GLU A 79 9.11 -4.43 -18.00
N ASP A 80 9.58 -3.76 -19.06
CA ASP A 80 9.34 -2.33 -19.23
C ASP A 80 7.84 -2.04 -19.42
N GLY A 81 7.30 -1.19 -18.55
CA GLY A 81 5.86 -0.91 -18.43
C GLY A 81 5.05 -2.03 -17.75
N GLY A 82 5.71 -3.08 -17.27
CA GLY A 82 5.10 -4.24 -16.61
C GLY A 82 4.74 -4.00 -15.15
N ASP A 83 4.12 -5.00 -14.53
CA ASP A 83 3.56 -4.89 -13.19
C ASP A 83 4.58 -5.22 -12.09
N ALA A 84 4.61 -4.37 -11.06
CA ALA A 84 5.35 -4.57 -9.82
C ALA A 84 4.36 -4.58 -8.65
N VAL A 85 4.29 -5.72 -7.97
CA VAL A 85 3.41 -5.93 -6.82
C VAL A 85 3.93 -5.13 -5.63
N TYR A 86 3.09 -4.28 -5.04
CA TYR A 86 3.39 -3.61 -3.78
C TYR A 86 2.82 -4.39 -2.59
N GLU A 87 3.36 -4.12 -1.41
CA GLU A 87 2.87 -4.60 -0.13
C GLU A 87 2.90 -3.47 0.91
N PHE A 88 2.09 -3.59 1.96
CA PHE A 88 2.16 -2.68 3.09
C PHE A 88 3.20 -3.15 4.10
N GLY A 89 4.19 -2.31 4.37
CA GLY A 89 5.17 -2.55 5.42
C GLY A 89 4.55 -2.47 6.81
N PHE A 90 5.29 -2.94 7.83
CA PHE A 90 4.82 -2.94 9.23
C PHE A 90 4.42 -1.55 9.75
N GLN A 91 5.01 -0.47 9.21
CA GLN A 91 4.68 0.90 9.57
C GLN A 91 3.47 1.47 8.81
N GLY A 92 2.86 0.68 7.93
CA GLY A 92 1.67 1.05 7.14
C GLY A 92 1.95 1.74 5.82
N GLY A 93 3.21 1.92 5.41
CA GLY A 93 3.55 2.47 4.10
C GLY A 93 3.54 1.42 2.99
N ALA A 94 3.13 1.81 1.78
CA ALA A 94 3.22 0.97 0.59
C ALA A 94 4.67 0.87 0.11
N MET A 95 5.12 -0.35 -0.19
CA MET A 95 6.49 -0.67 -0.59
C MET A 95 6.49 -1.65 -1.76
N ILE A 96 7.49 -1.57 -2.62
CA ILE A 96 7.85 -2.68 -3.52
C ILE A 96 9.08 -3.41 -2.96
N LEU A 97 9.26 -4.65 -3.40
CA LEU A 97 10.35 -5.53 -2.95
C LEU A 97 11.35 -5.88 -4.08
N PRO A 98 12.02 -4.91 -4.72
CA PRO A 98 12.93 -5.20 -5.81
C PRO A 98 14.11 -6.06 -5.35
N THR A 99 14.51 -6.96 -6.24
CA THR A 99 15.73 -7.75 -6.17
C THR A 99 16.60 -7.38 -7.36
N LEU A 100 17.87 -7.08 -7.10
CA LEU A 100 18.83 -6.65 -8.11
C LEU A 100 19.78 -7.81 -8.43
N GLN A 101 20.15 -7.98 -9.70
CA GLN A 101 21.16 -8.97 -10.11
C GLN A 101 22.27 -8.36 -10.97
N VAL A 102 23.48 -8.87 -10.74
CA VAL A 102 24.69 -8.59 -11.52
C VAL A 102 25.39 -9.90 -11.86
N PRO A 103 26.31 -9.93 -12.84
CA PRO A 103 27.13 -11.11 -13.10
C PRO A 103 27.93 -11.52 -11.85
N ALA A 104 27.93 -12.81 -11.48
CA ALA A 104 28.62 -13.29 -10.29
C ALA A 104 30.13 -12.98 -10.31
N ALA A 105 30.72 -12.97 -11.51
CA ALA A 105 32.13 -12.64 -11.74
C ALA A 105 32.53 -11.25 -11.24
N ALA A 106 31.60 -10.27 -11.23
CA ALA A 106 31.85 -8.93 -10.71
C ALA A 106 32.09 -8.93 -9.19
N THR A 107 31.46 -9.85 -8.47
CA THR A 107 31.54 -9.93 -6.99
C THR A 107 32.70 -10.78 -6.48
N ALA A 108 33.70 -11.09 -7.33
CA ALA A 108 34.75 -12.08 -7.06
C ALA A 108 35.53 -11.80 -5.76
N THR A 109 35.79 -10.52 -5.47
CA THR A 109 36.69 -10.02 -4.42
C THR A 109 35.95 -9.65 -3.15
N GLU A 110 34.75 -9.09 -3.27
CA GLU A 110 33.90 -8.63 -2.17
C GLU A 110 32.42 -8.80 -2.54
N THR A 111 31.61 -9.19 -1.56
CA THR A 111 30.16 -9.39 -1.72
C THR A 111 29.36 -8.22 -1.18
N CYS A 112 29.93 -7.41 -0.30
CA CYS A 112 29.29 -6.19 0.19
C CYS A 112 29.22 -5.13 -0.91
N VAL A 113 28.03 -4.59 -1.10
CA VAL A 113 27.75 -3.55 -2.08
C VAL A 113 26.98 -2.40 -1.47
N GLN A 114 27.17 -1.20 -2.01
CA GLN A 114 26.27 -0.07 -1.80
C GLN A 114 25.21 -0.08 -2.89
N VAL A 115 23.95 -0.03 -2.49
CA VAL A 115 22.81 0.10 -3.42
C VAL A 115 22.22 1.49 -3.30
N VAL A 116 21.86 2.08 -4.43
CA VAL A 116 21.05 3.29 -4.52
C VAL A 116 19.82 2.99 -5.38
N LEU A 117 18.63 3.12 -4.82
CA LEU A 117 17.37 3.09 -5.57
C LEU A 117 16.84 4.52 -5.71
N ARG A 118 16.26 4.84 -6.87
CA ARG A 118 15.58 6.11 -7.12
C ARG A 118 14.28 5.89 -7.89
N HIS A 119 13.28 6.72 -7.61
CA HIS A 119 12.05 6.78 -8.39
C HIS A 119 11.94 8.10 -9.13
N ARG A 120 11.56 8.05 -10.40
CA ARG A 120 11.19 9.22 -11.17
C ARG A 120 9.88 8.96 -11.93
N GLU A 121 9.27 10.05 -12.36
CA GLU A 121 8.09 10.00 -13.22
C GLU A 121 8.39 9.20 -14.51
N ASP A 122 7.42 8.39 -14.93
CA ASP A 122 7.44 7.72 -16.22
C ASP A 122 7.17 8.73 -17.35
N PRO A 123 8.16 9.04 -18.22
CA PRO A 123 7.97 10.00 -19.31
C PRO A 123 6.90 9.58 -20.33
N ALA A 124 6.58 8.27 -20.42
CA ALA A 124 5.52 7.77 -21.29
C ALA A 124 4.11 8.01 -20.70
N HIS A 125 4.00 8.22 -19.40
CA HIS A 125 2.73 8.41 -18.67
C HIS A 125 2.85 9.59 -17.68
N PRO A 126 2.99 10.84 -18.18
CA PRO A 126 3.11 12.01 -17.32
C PRO A 126 1.88 12.17 -16.41
N GLY A 127 2.13 12.48 -15.13
CA GLY A 127 1.12 12.61 -14.08
C GLY A 127 0.70 11.30 -13.41
N ALA A 128 1.06 10.13 -13.96
CA ALA A 128 0.63 8.84 -13.42
C ALA A 128 1.43 8.37 -12.19
N ALA A 129 2.53 9.05 -11.82
CA ALA A 129 3.34 8.68 -10.67
C ALA A 129 2.69 9.03 -9.31
N GLY A 130 1.72 9.97 -9.30
CA GLY A 130 1.17 10.53 -8.06
C GLY A 130 2.28 11.08 -7.14
N ASP A 131 2.18 10.79 -5.84
CA ASP A 131 3.16 11.21 -4.82
C ASP A 131 4.37 10.27 -4.67
N ALA A 132 4.51 9.27 -5.55
CA ALA A 132 5.63 8.32 -5.51
C ALA A 132 7.00 8.82 -6.06
N PRO A 133 7.15 9.94 -6.83
CA PRO A 133 8.46 10.31 -7.37
C PRO A 133 9.36 10.95 -6.31
N GLY A 134 10.67 10.72 -6.42
CA GLY A 134 11.68 11.49 -5.66
C GLY A 134 12.23 10.84 -4.40
N PHE A 135 12.02 9.54 -4.19
CA PHE A 135 12.66 8.80 -3.09
C PHE A 135 14.06 8.32 -3.49
N VAL A 136 15.04 8.46 -2.59
CA VAL A 136 16.39 7.91 -2.76
C VAL A 136 16.71 7.02 -1.57
N PHE A 137 16.78 5.72 -1.80
CA PHE A 137 17.12 4.76 -0.76
C PHE A 137 18.57 4.31 -0.91
N ARG A 138 19.33 4.32 0.19
CA ARG A 138 20.72 3.86 0.22
C ARG A 138 20.94 2.84 1.31
N LEU A 139 21.52 1.71 0.96
CA LEU A 139 21.86 0.65 1.90
C LEU A 139 23.18 -0.01 1.53
N THR A 140 23.74 -0.71 2.50
CA THR A 140 24.90 -1.58 2.31
C THR A 140 24.53 -2.98 2.80
N ASP A 141 24.60 -3.98 1.93
CA ASP A 141 24.24 -5.36 2.25
C ASP A 141 25.07 -6.34 1.40
N PRO A 142 25.27 -7.60 1.82
CA PRO A 142 26.00 -8.56 1.04
C PRO A 142 25.12 -9.14 -0.07
N MET A 143 25.70 -9.26 -1.26
CA MET A 143 25.09 -10.02 -2.35
C MET A 143 25.22 -11.52 -2.10
N ARG A 144 24.17 -12.25 -2.45
CA ARG A 144 24.14 -13.72 -2.47
C ARG A 144 24.46 -14.21 -3.87
N ARG A 145 25.11 -15.37 -3.98
CA ARG A 145 25.44 -15.97 -5.29
C ARG A 145 24.51 -17.14 -5.59
N ASP A 146 24.16 -17.25 -6.86
CA ASP A 146 23.38 -18.35 -7.41
C ASP A 146 23.88 -18.63 -8.84
N GLY A 147 24.70 -19.68 -8.99
CA GLY A 147 25.37 -19.98 -10.26
C GLY A 147 26.19 -18.81 -10.80
N ASP A 148 25.83 -18.36 -12.01
CA ASP A 148 26.53 -17.30 -12.74
C ASP A 148 26.06 -15.88 -12.38
N VAL A 149 25.12 -15.74 -11.43
CA VAL A 149 24.61 -14.44 -10.99
C VAL A 149 24.86 -14.21 -9.50
N ALA A 150 25.04 -12.93 -9.15
CA ALA A 150 24.96 -12.46 -7.78
C ALA A 150 23.74 -11.55 -7.64
N TRP A 151 23.06 -11.61 -6.50
CA TRP A 151 21.82 -10.88 -6.28
C TRP A 151 21.71 -10.28 -4.88
N ILE A 152 20.94 -9.21 -4.75
CA ILE A 152 20.67 -8.50 -3.49
C ILE A 152 19.18 -8.15 -3.41
N GLY A 153 18.59 -8.35 -2.23
CA GLY A 153 17.16 -8.16 -1.99
C GLY A 153 16.51 -9.34 -1.24
N PRO A 154 15.17 -9.38 -1.15
CA PRO A 154 14.24 -8.30 -1.52
C PRO A 154 14.54 -7.01 -0.73
N LEU A 155 14.63 -5.88 -1.43
CA LEU A 155 14.91 -4.57 -0.83
C LEU A 155 13.60 -3.89 -0.45
N GLN A 156 13.48 -3.40 0.77
CA GLN A 156 12.28 -2.67 1.21
C GLN A 156 12.32 -1.24 0.67
N ASP A 157 11.59 -1.01 -0.42
CA ASP A 157 11.58 0.26 -1.12
C ASP A 157 10.20 0.93 -1.01
N GLN A 158 10.10 1.89 -0.08
CA GLN A 158 8.85 2.59 0.20
C GLN A 158 8.53 3.59 -0.91
N ILE A 159 7.32 3.48 -1.45
CA ILE A 159 6.81 4.27 -2.58
C ILE A 159 5.67 5.22 -2.16
N GLY A 160 5.11 5.05 -0.96
CA GLY A 160 4.05 5.92 -0.45
C GLY A 160 3.51 5.50 0.90
N TRP A 161 2.43 6.18 1.31
CA TRP A 161 1.64 5.83 2.49
C TRP A 161 0.31 5.18 2.11
N ASP A 162 -0.27 5.58 0.98
CA ASP A 162 -1.52 5.05 0.47
C ASP A 162 -1.30 3.95 -0.58
N ALA A 163 -2.36 3.20 -0.87
CA ALA A 163 -2.40 2.23 -1.97
C ALA A 163 -2.02 2.92 -3.29
N PRO A 164 -0.94 2.47 -3.97
CA PRO A 164 -0.44 3.11 -5.17
C PRO A 164 -0.89 2.41 -6.46
N ASP A 165 -2.05 1.74 -6.43
CA ASP A 165 -2.59 1.01 -7.57
C ASP A 165 -2.65 1.86 -8.85
N GLY A 166 -2.13 1.27 -9.93
CA GLY A 166 -2.11 1.89 -11.26
C GLY A 166 -1.09 2.97 -11.45
N ARG A 167 -0.40 3.42 -10.39
CA ARG A 167 0.65 4.42 -10.51
C ARG A 167 1.79 3.89 -11.36
N ARG A 168 2.37 4.77 -12.17
CA ARG A 168 3.47 4.45 -13.07
C ARG A 168 4.71 5.26 -12.74
N LEU A 169 5.85 4.59 -12.62
CA LEU A 169 7.14 5.22 -12.33
C LEU A 169 8.27 4.48 -13.00
N VAL A 170 9.41 5.15 -13.16
CA VAL A 170 10.68 4.50 -13.51
C VAL A 170 11.47 4.25 -12.23
N LEU A 171 11.76 2.98 -11.98
CA LEU A 171 12.64 2.53 -10.92
C LEU A 171 14.06 2.47 -11.46
N GLU A 172 14.93 3.34 -10.94
CA GLU A 172 16.36 3.34 -11.22
C GLU A 172 17.10 2.66 -10.07
N ALA A 173 18.04 1.79 -10.40
CA ALA A 173 18.90 1.15 -9.41
C ALA A 173 20.37 1.24 -9.83
N GLU A 174 21.23 1.43 -8.84
CA GLU A 174 22.67 1.40 -8.98
C GLU A 174 23.26 0.54 -7.86
N VAL A 175 24.15 -0.38 -8.23
CA VAL A 175 24.89 -1.25 -7.30
C VAL A 175 26.37 -0.97 -7.46
N ARG A 176 27.04 -0.62 -6.37
CA ARG A 176 28.49 -0.36 -6.33
C ARG A 176 29.20 -1.35 -5.42
N GLY A 177 30.13 -2.11 -5.99
CA GLY A 177 31.13 -2.87 -5.25
C GLY A 177 32.42 -2.08 -5.05
N VAL A 178 33.50 -2.75 -4.68
CA VAL A 178 34.82 -2.12 -4.48
C VAL A 178 35.49 -1.79 -5.83
N ASP A 179 35.29 -2.64 -6.82
CA ASP A 179 35.97 -2.64 -8.12
C ASP A 179 34.99 -2.63 -9.31
N PHE A 180 33.68 -2.57 -9.06
CA PHE A 180 32.64 -2.53 -10.08
C PHE A 180 31.49 -1.61 -9.69
N ALA A 181 30.74 -1.14 -10.70
CA ALA A 181 29.42 -0.55 -10.51
C ALA A 181 28.51 -0.91 -11.69
N TYR A 182 27.26 -1.27 -11.39
CA TYR A 182 26.22 -1.52 -12.37
C TYR A 182 25.01 -0.63 -12.14
N ARG A 183 24.35 -0.21 -13.21
CA ARG A 183 23.09 0.52 -13.18
C ARG A 183 22.06 -0.10 -14.12
N GLY A 184 20.80 0.14 -13.80
CA GLY A 184 19.64 -0.27 -14.58
C GLY A 184 18.46 0.62 -14.25
N GLU A 185 17.50 0.66 -15.17
CA GLU A 185 16.22 1.31 -14.97
C GLU A 185 15.12 0.49 -15.63
N VAL A 186 13.90 0.57 -15.10
CA VAL A 186 12.73 -0.10 -15.65
C VAL A 186 11.48 0.72 -15.35
N ALA A 187 10.63 0.95 -16.36
CA ALA A 187 9.30 1.51 -16.12
C ALA A 187 8.41 0.41 -15.54
N ILE A 188 7.67 0.70 -14.48
CA ILE A 188 6.76 -0.23 -13.82
C ILE A 188 5.41 0.42 -13.55
N ARG A 189 4.36 -0.40 -13.55
CA ARG A 189 3.05 -0.10 -12.99
C ARG A 189 2.92 -0.80 -11.65
N LEU A 190 2.45 -0.06 -10.65
CA LEU A 190 2.23 -0.58 -9.32
C LEU A 190 0.85 -1.25 -9.25
N VAL A 191 0.82 -2.46 -8.69
CA VAL A 191 -0.38 -3.29 -8.57
C VAL A 191 -0.39 -3.99 -7.22
N ASP A 192 -1.56 -4.38 -6.73
CA ASP A 192 -1.66 -5.15 -5.51
C ASP A 192 -1.28 -6.65 -5.72
N ALA A 193 -1.64 -7.51 -4.78
CA ALA A 193 -1.31 -8.94 -4.83
C ALA A 193 -2.14 -9.75 -5.84
N ASP A 194 -3.33 -9.30 -6.22
CA ASP A 194 -4.19 -9.99 -7.18
C ASP A 194 -4.00 -9.49 -8.63
N GLY A 195 -3.38 -8.32 -8.80
CA GLY A 195 -2.85 -7.82 -10.05
C GLY A 195 -3.42 -6.46 -10.40
N TRP A 196 -3.51 -6.18 -11.69
CA TRP A 196 -4.14 -4.94 -12.15
C TRP A 196 -5.63 -5.14 -12.33
N ASP A 197 -6.44 -4.51 -11.48
CA ASP A 197 -7.84 -4.22 -11.75
C ASP A 197 -8.03 -2.71 -11.94
N GLU A 198 -8.87 -2.33 -12.90
CA GLU A 198 -9.22 -0.92 -13.12
C GLU A 198 -9.99 -0.36 -11.91
N CYS A 199 -10.70 -1.23 -11.18
CA CYS A 199 -11.42 -0.88 -9.96
C CYS A 199 -10.52 -0.44 -8.80
N ASP A 200 -9.26 -0.84 -8.78
CA ASP A 200 -8.30 -0.49 -7.72
C ASP A 200 -7.92 0.99 -7.75
N THR A 201 -8.18 1.66 -8.88
CA THR A 201 -7.97 3.12 -9.00
C THR A 201 -8.96 3.94 -8.20
N ILE A 202 -10.04 3.33 -7.72
CA ILE A 202 -11.09 4.03 -6.99
C ILE A 202 -10.63 4.20 -5.53
N PRO A 203 -10.44 5.45 -5.04
CA PRO A 203 -9.97 5.66 -3.69
C PRO A 203 -10.98 5.16 -2.65
N THR A 204 -10.54 4.26 -1.76
CA THR A 204 -11.36 3.73 -0.67
C THR A 204 -10.93 4.25 0.70
N GLN A 205 -11.86 4.25 1.65
CA GLN A 205 -11.63 4.54 3.06
C GLN A 205 -12.29 3.47 3.92
N PHE A 206 -11.55 2.94 4.89
CA PHE A 206 -12.10 2.04 5.92
C PHE A 206 -12.69 2.82 7.09
N ARG A 207 -13.97 2.57 7.41
CA ARG A 207 -14.65 3.13 8.59
C ARG A 207 -15.64 2.11 9.17
N PHE A 208 -15.67 1.96 10.50
CA PHE A 208 -16.60 1.08 11.21
C PHE A 208 -16.66 -0.38 10.71
N GLY A 209 -15.54 -0.91 10.20
CA GLY A 209 -15.47 -2.27 9.63
C GLY A 209 -16.00 -2.40 8.20
N CYS A 210 -16.27 -1.27 7.55
CA CYS A 210 -16.77 -1.16 6.20
C CYS A 210 -15.82 -0.34 5.33
N GLU A 211 -15.74 -0.71 4.06
CA GLU A 211 -14.97 0.00 3.05
C GLU A 211 -15.89 0.85 2.19
N TYR A 212 -15.58 2.15 2.08
CA TYR A 212 -16.37 3.13 1.37
C TYR A 212 -15.53 3.86 0.33
N VAL A 213 -16.16 4.22 -0.77
CA VAL A 213 -15.63 5.17 -1.74
C VAL A 213 -16.28 6.52 -1.47
N THR A 214 -15.46 7.55 -1.33
CA THR A 214 -15.95 8.93 -1.16
C THR A 214 -15.79 9.67 -2.48
N MET A 215 -16.89 10.16 -3.05
CA MET A 215 -16.86 10.82 -4.36
C MET A 215 -17.79 12.03 -4.45
N GLY A 216 -17.38 13.03 -5.22
CA GLY A 216 -18.23 14.15 -5.62
C GLY A 216 -19.25 13.71 -6.68
N GLY A 217 -20.42 14.34 -6.68
CA GLY A 217 -21.49 13.97 -7.60
C GLY A 217 -22.84 14.54 -7.22
N ALA A 218 -23.82 14.26 -8.07
CA ALA A 218 -25.22 14.58 -7.79
C ALA A 218 -26.03 13.31 -7.65
N LEU A 219 -26.81 13.25 -6.57
CA LEU A 219 -27.72 12.16 -6.31
C LEU A 219 -29.09 12.51 -6.88
N THR A 220 -29.66 11.62 -7.70
CA THR A 220 -31.04 11.73 -8.18
C THR A 220 -31.90 10.71 -7.47
N VAL A 221 -33.08 11.12 -7.00
CA VAL A 221 -34.08 10.22 -6.44
C VAL A 221 -34.90 9.67 -7.61
N ASP A 222 -34.70 8.39 -7.93
CA ASP A 222 -35.37 7.73 -9.06
C ASP A 222 -36.75 7.21 -8.67
N ALA A 223 -36.94 6.83 -7.41
CA ALA A 223 -38.22 6.37 -6.91
C ALA A 223 -38.31 6.53 -5.38
N VAL A 224 -39.53 6.78 -4.90
CA VAL A 224 -39.88 6.72 -3.48
C VAL A 224 -40.99 5.67 -3.33
N GLY A 225 -40.79 4.75 -2.40
CA GLY A 225 -41.71 3.67 -2.08
C GLY A 225 -43.00 4.19 -1.45
N ASP A 226 -43.81 3.26 -0.96
CA ASP A 226 -45.11 3.58 -0.37
C ASP A 226 -44.94 4.41 0.92
N THR A 227 -45.47 5.64 0.91
CA THR A 227 -45.47 6.58 2.04
C THR A 227 -46.80 6.63 2.80
N THR A 228 -47.72 5.68 2.55
CA THR A 228 -49.07 5.65 3.17
C THR A 228 -49.06 5.37 4.67
N GLY A 229 -47.92 4.97 5.24
CA GLY A 229 -47.71 4.84 6.68
C GLY A 229 -47.98 6.15 7.44
N LEU A 230 -48.42 6.05 8.69
CA LEU A 230 -48.75 7.22 9.53
C LEU A 230 -47.66 7.54 10.56
N GLY A 231 -46.72 6.62 10.80
CA GLY A 231 -45.63 6.77 11.76
C GLY A 231 -44.40 7.43 11.15
N CYS A 232 -43.68 8.23 11.96
CA CYS A 232 -42.41 8.83 11.53
C CYS A 232 -41.30 7.81 11.30
N ASP A 233 -41.33 6.75 12.09
CA ASP A 233 -40.35 5.67 12.03
C ASP A 233 -40.73 4.61 11.00
N ASP A 234 -41.84 4.80 10.26
CA ASP A 234 -42.24 3.90 9.18
C ASP A 234 -41.17 3.92 8.09
N LEU A 235 -40.67 2.74 7.71
CA LEU A 235 -39.62 2.61 6.71
C LEU A 235 -40.17 2.75 5.30
N VAL A 236 -39.55 3.62 4.52
CA VAL A 236 -39.87 3.92 3.13
C VAL A 236 -38.64 3.62 2.29
N SER A 237 -38.79 2.76 1.28
CA SER A 237 -37.70 2.47 0.34
C SER A 237 -37.51 3.63 -0.62
N VAL A 238 -36.32 4.22 -0.68
CA VAL A 238 -35.96 5.27 -1.63
C VAL A 238 -34.87 4.74 -2.55
N THR A 239 -35.10 4.82 -3.86
CA THR A 239 -34.13 4.44 -4.88
C THR A 239 -33.47 5.68 -5.42
N THR A 240 -32.13 5.68 -5.43
CA THR A 240 -31.32 6.79 -5.89
C THR A 240 -30.25 6.34 -6.85
N THR A 241 -29.89 7.21 -7.79
CA THR A 241 -28.76 7.04 -8.70
C THR A 241 -27.78 8.17 -8.48
N LEU A 242 -26.54 7.82 -8.15
CA LEU A 242 -25.45 8.78 -8.10
C LEU A 242 -24.88 9.00 -9.50
N THR A 243 -24.76 10.26 -9.90
CA THR A 243 -23.97 10.67 -11.07
C THR A 243 -22.65 11.26 -10.56
N PRO A 244 -21.53 10.51 -10.65
CA PRO A 244 -20.22 11.00 -10.23
C PRO A 244 -19.75 12.20 -11.06
N GLU A 245 -18.96 13.08 -10.45
CA GLU A 245 -18.27 14.17 -11.18
C GLU A 245 -17.11 13.65 -12.03
N GLU A 246 -16.42 12.63 -11.54
CA GLU A 246 -15.33 11.96 -12.24
C GLU A 246 -15.79 10.61 -12.79
N PRO A 247 -15.36 10.21 -14.00
CA PRO A 247 -15.73 8.92 -14.56
C PRO A 247 -15.22 7.78 -13.70
N ILE A 248 -16.08 6.78 -13.48
CA ILE A 248 -15.76 5.57 -12.74
C ILE A 248 -15.68 4.42 -13.73
N PRO A 249 -14.68 3.53 -13.64
CA PRO A 249 -14.60 2.37 -14.50
C PRO A 249 -15.85 1.49 -14.40
N ASP A 250 -16.28 0.98 -15.55
CA ASP A 250 -17.53 0.22 -15.67
C ASP A 250 -17.48 -1.05 -14.81
N GLY A 251 -18.51 -1.25 -13.97
CA GLY A 251 -18.67 -2.46 -13.15
C GLY A 251 -17.99 -2.41 -11.79
N CYS A 252 -17.22 -1.37 -11.48
CA CYS A 252 -16.55 -1.25 -10.18
C CYS A 252 -17.46 -0.81 -9.05
N LEU A 253 -18.52 -0.05 -9.36
CA LEU A 253 -19.48 0.42 -8.37
C LEU A 253 -20.92 0.31 -8.86
N THR A 254 -21.79 -0.08 -7.93
CA THR A 254 -23.24 0.02 -8.12
C THR A 254 -23.71 1.41 -7.70
N LEU A 255 -24.00 2.26 -8.70
CA LEU A 255 -24.38 3.67 -8.53
C LEU A 255 -25.88 3.87 -8.25
N THR A 256 -26.72 2.92 -8.67
CA THR A 256 -28.16 2.92 -8.37
C THR A 256 -28.45 2.00 -7.19
N ARG A 257 -29.07 2.53 -6.14
CA ARG A 257 -29.33 1.78 -4.90
C ARG A 257 -30.70 2.09 -4.33
N THR A 258 -31.29 1.09 -3.70
CA THR A 258 -32.51 1.24 -2.90
C THR A 258 -32.15 1.11 -1.43
N GLN A 259 -32.56 2.06 -0.61
CA GLN A 259 -32.34 2.06 0.85
C GLN A 259 -33.64 2.36 1.57
N GLU A 260 -33.76 1.91 2.81
CA GLU A 260 -34.87 2.26 3.68
C GLU A 260 -34.56 3.53 4.46
N PHE A 261 -35.54 4.42 4.53
CA PHE A 261 -35.51 5.66 5.30
C PHE A 261 -36.69 5.70 6.24
N SER A 262 -36.54 6.30 7.40
CA SER A 262 -37.72 6.70 8.17
C SER A 262 -38.52 7.72 7.34
N ARG A 263 -39.85 7.62 7.37
CA ARG A 263 -40.73 8.56 6.70
C ARG A 263 -40.44 10.01 7.11
N GLY A 264 -40.09 10.22 8.39
CA GLY A 264 -39.66 11.53 8.89
C GLY A 264 -38.48 12.10 8.11
N CYS A 265 -37.46 11.28 7.79
CA CYS A 265 -36.33 11.73 6.97
C CYS A 265 -36.71 11.98 5.50
N VAL A 266 -37.61 11.18 4.93
CA VAL A 266 -38.12 11.42 3.57
C VAL A 266 -38.78 12.80 3.48
N ASP A 267 -39.65 13.12 4.45
CA ASP A 267 -40.36 14.39 4.51
C ASP A 267 -39.41 15.57 4.81
N GLU A 268 -38.50 15.43 5.78
CA GLU A 268 -37.57 16.48 6.21
C GLU A 268 -36.56 16.86 5.12
N HIS A 269 -36.00 15.87 4.41
CA HIS A 269 -35.05 16.10 3.32
C HIS A 269 -35.74 16.37 1.97
N GLY A 270 -37.07 16.35 1.91
CA GLY A 270 -37.83 16.58 0.69
C GLY A 270 -37.51 15.56 -0.40
N LEU A 271 -37.34 14.29 -0.02
CA LEU A 271 -37.04 13.21 -0.95
C LEU A 271 -38.30 12.88 -1.76
N THR A 272 -38.36 13.37 -2.99
CA THR A 272 -39.41 13.06 -3.95
C THR A 272 -38.82 12.52 -5.24
N GLU A 273 -39.56 11.70 -5.98
CA GLU A 273 -39.12 11.24 -7.30
C GLU A 273 -38.73 12.44 -8.20
N GLY A 274 -37.57 12.32 -8.85
CA GLY A 274 -36.94 13.37 -9.64
C GLY A 274 -36.20 14.43 -8.83
N ALA A 275 -36.22 14.39 -7.50
CA ALA A 275 -35.43 15.30 -6.68
C ALA A 275 -33.94 15.07 -6.95
N ARG A 276 -33.20 16.18 -7.04
CA ARG A 276 -31.76 16.18 -7.22
C ARG A 276 -31.13 16.79 -5.99
N LEU A 277 -30.29 16.01 -5.33
CA LEU A 277 -29.53 16.44 -4.16
C LEU A 277 -28.09 16.73 -4.62
N GLU A 278 -27.67 17.97 -4.43
CA GLU A 278 -26.31 18.40 -4.69
C GLU A 278 -25.51 18.20 -3.39
N GLY A 279 -24.42 17.44 -3.48
CA GLY A 279 -23.51 17.18 -2.38
C GLY A 279 -22.08 17.27 -2.88
N GLN A 280 -21.16 17.77 -2.04
CA GLN A 280 -19.74 17.80 -2.42
C GLN A 280 -19.10 16.41 -2.33
N TRP A 281 -19.63 15.51 -1.49
CA TRP A 281 -19.07 14.17 -1.25
C TRP A 281 -20.16 13.18 -0.81
N TRP A 282 -20.15 11.98 -1.41
CA TRP A 282 -21.04 10.85 -1.12
C TRP A 282 -20.21 9.61 -0.77
N GLU A 283 -20.60 8.86 0.27
CA GLU A 283 -19.85 7.70 0.79
C GLU A 283 -20.48 6.34 0.36
N LEU A 284 -20.09 5.78 -0.79
CA LEU A 284 -20.63 4.51 -1.31
C LEU A 284 -19.91 3.29 -0.73
N PRO A 285 -20.60 2.30 -0.13
CA PRO A 285 -19.93 1.10 0.36
C PRO A 285 -19.54 0.15 -0.79
N MET A 286 -18.31 -0.39 -0.74
CA MET A 286 -17.76 -1.35 -1.71
C MET A 286 -18.44 -2.72 -1.64
N SER A 287 -18.90 -3.12 -0.46
CA SER A 287 -19.59 -4.41 -0.23
C SER A 287 -21.02 -4.23 0.28
N GLY A 288 -21.92 -5.09 -0.17
CA GLY A 288 -23.36 -5.01 0.12
C GLY A 288 -23.76 -5.35 1.57
N SER A 289 -22.83 -5.72 2.45
CA SER A 289 -23.11 -5.93 3.88
C SER A 289 -23.00 -4.64 4.71
N CYS A 290 -22.50 -3.57 4.09
CA CYS A 290 -22.36 -2.26 4.70
C CYS A 290 -23.57 -1.41 4.31
N ASP A 291 -24.63 -1.48 5.10
CA ASP A 291 -25.81 -0.63 4.94
C ASP A 291 -25.51 0.78 5.49
N GLY A 292 -26.04 1.83 4.83
CA GLY A 292 -25.96 3.22 5.34
C GLY A 292 -25.42 4.29 4.39
N PHE A 293 -25.30 4.04 3.07
CA PHE A 293 -24.84 5.02 2.05
C PHE A 293 -25.44 6.42 2.24
N LEU A 294 -26.74 6.49 2.56
CA LEU A 294 -27.45 7.74 2.80
C LEU A 294 -27.66 8.07 4.28
N GLU A 295 -27.46 7.13 5.20
CA GLU A 295 -27.49 7.40 6.64
C GLU A 295 -26.34 8.32 7.03
N THR A 296 -25.12 8.02 6.55
CA THR A 296 -23.94 8.85 6.80
C THR A 296 -23.94 10.15 6.00
N SER A 297 -24.37 10.10 4.74
CA SER A 297 -24.34 11.26 3.82
C SER A 297 -25.44 12.29 4.10
N LEU A 298 -26.67 11.86 4.46
CA LEU A 298 -27.79 12.76 4.75
C LEU A 298 -27.97 13.05 6.25
N ARG A 299 -27.16 12.44 7.13
CA ARG A 299 -27.28 12.51 8.60
C ARG A 299 -28.69 12.17 9.07
N GLN A 300 -29.10 10.91 8.86
CA GLN A 300 -30.42 10.42 9.23
C GLN A 300 -30.69 10.41 10.75
N GLU A 301 -29.67 10.62 11.56
CA GLU A 301 -29.88 10.87 12.99
C GLU A 301 -30.67 12.18 13.16
N PHE A 302 -31.73 12.14 13.98
CA PHE A 302 -32.54 13.30 14.42
C PHE A 302 -33.66 13.78 13.48
N CYS A 303 -34.03 13.05 12.43
CA CYS A 303 -35.20 13.45 11.63
C CYS A 303 -36.50 13.43 12.45
N SER A 304 -37.38 14.40 12.23
CA SER A 304 -38.66 14.50 12.92
C SER A 304 -39.80 14.80 11.94
N CYS A 305 -40.98 14.20 12.13
CA CYS A 305 -42.16 14.68 11.38
C CYS A 305 -42.74 15.93 12.05
N PRO A 306 -43.31 16.85 11.26
CA PRO A 306 -44.21 17.88 11.76
C PRO A 306 -45.52 17.32 12.34
#